data_AF-A0A426UU39-F1
#
_entry.id   AF-A0A426UU39-F1
#
_cell.length_a   1.000
_cell.length_b   1.000
_cell.length_c   1.000
_cell.angle_alpha   90.00
_cell.angle_beta   90.00
_cell.angle_gamma   90.00
#
_symmetry.space_group_name_H-M   'P 1'
#
loop_
_entity.id
_entity.type
_entity.pdbx_description
1 polymer ?
#
loop_
_entity_poly.entity_id
_entity_poly.type
_entity_poly.pdbx_seq_one_letter_code
_entity_poly.pdbx_strand_id
1 'polypeptide(L)'
;MLKLADHWVWDSWYATDDEGLHHVFFLRASRALQEEGRRHQRASIGHAVSRDLADWTLMPDALVCDDAPAWDDQATWTGSVVREDSGRWRMFYTGVSRAEDGKVQRIGSAVSDDLVSWTRLPGPQVEADPRWYERYSADSDWFDEACRDPWVYREGGEWRMLFTARTEGLEPARERGVVGRARSADLDEWEVLPPLNRPDALGFGQIEVTQLHRVDGQWLLLFCCGRGEASDARRALGEAGDNYVVPVELPLTGVDIAKARPFAHESLYAARLHDVDGRTVIIGFRNIEDGGFVGEIADPIPVRWDGERLVRA
;
A
#
# COMPACT_ATOMS: atom_id res chain seq x y z
N MET A 1 7.23 17.54 7.88
CA MET A 1 6.29 16.47 8.26
C MET A 1 4.90 16.86 7.76
N LEU A 2 4.13 15.96 7.16
CA LEU A 2 2.75 16.28 6.75
C LEU A 2 1.77 15.99 7.89
N LYS A 3 1.11 17.04 8.38
CA LYS A 3 0.03 16.96 9.35
C LYS A 3 -1.08 17.93 8.98
N LEU A 4 -2.32 17.52 9.23
CA LEU A 4 -3.51 18.34 9.04
C LEU A 4 -4.19 18.58 10.38
N ALA A 5 -4.67 19.81 10.61
CA ALA A 5 -5.29 20.18 11.87
C ALA A 5 -6.61 19.44 12.13
N ASP A 6 -7.36 19.16 11.06
CA ASP A 6 -8.72 18.65 11.09
C ASP A 6 -8.86 17.21 10.57
N HIS A 7 -7.77 16.62 10.06
CA HIS A 7 -7.74 15.26 9.51
C HIS A 7 -6.62 14.43 10.12
N TRP A 8 -6.88 13.14 10.29
CA TRP A 8 -5.81 12.16 10.31
C TRP A 8 -5.34 11.92 8.88
N VAL A 9 -4.03 11.72 8.71
CA VAL A 9 -3.40 11.28 7.46
C VAL A 9 -2.59 10.01 7.72
N TRP A 10 -2.59 9.04 6.80
CA TRP A 10 -1.87 7.78 7.02
C TRP A 10 -1.15 7.25 5.77
N ASP A 11 -1.57 6.11 5.23
CA ASP A 11 -0.94 5.46 4.06
C ASP A 11 -0.71 6.48 2.96
N SER A 12 0.48 6.45 2.37
CA SER A 12 0.91 7.43 1.38
C SER A 12 1.69 6.81 0.25
N TRP A 13 1.65 7.45 -0.91
CA TRP A 13 2.41 7.07 -2.10
C TRP A 13 2.79 8.31 -2.90
N TYR A 14 3.83 8.17 -3.72
CA TYR A 14 4.59 9.31 -4.23
C TYR A 14 4.71 9.25 -5.75
N ALA A 15 4.76 10.43 -6.36
CA ALA A 15 5.17 10.64 -7.74
C ALA A 15 6.04 11.90 -7.82
N THR A 16 6.89 11.99 -8.83
CA THR A 16 7.68 13.20 -9.11
C THR A 16 7.32 13.68 -10.51
N ASP A 17 6.94 14.93 -10.64
CA ASP A 17 6.62 15.52 -11.93
C ASP A 17 7.88 15.87 -12.76
N ASP A 18 7.67 16.38 -13.97
CA ASP A 18 8.75 16.76 -14.88
C ASP A 18 9.55 18.00 -14.40
N GLU A 19 9.03 18.75 -13.43
CA GLU A 19 9.69 19.92 -12.82
C GLU A 19 10.46 19.56 -11.53
N GLY A 20 10.46 18.27 -11.15
CA GLY A 20 11.08 17.77 -9.93
C GLY A 20 10.29 18.09 -8.66
N LEU A 21 9.01 18.44 -8.77
CA LEU A 21 8.11 18.58 -7.63
C LEU A 21 7.62 17.19 -7.22
N HIS A 22 7.69 16.89 -5.93
CA HIS A 22 7.18 15.64 -5.38
C HIS A 22 5.71 15.80 -5.01
N HIS A 23 4.89 14.90 -5.50
CA HIS A 23 3.48 14.74 -5.14
C HIS A 23 3.37 13.60 -4.13
N VAL A 24 2.69 13.85 -3.02
CA VAL A 24 2.23 12.80 -2.10
C VAL A 24 0.72 12.70 -2.19
N PHE A 25 0.26 11.49 -2.42
CA PHE A 25 -1.13 11.11 -2.26
C PHE A 25 -1.24 10.31 -0.98
N PHE A 26 -2.29 10.58 -0.20
CA PHE A 26 -2.42 9.99 1.12
C PHE A 26 -3.86 9.78 1.52
N LEU A 27 -4.10 8.77 2.33
CA LEU A 27 -5.41 8.57 2.91
C LEU A 27 -5.66 9.59 4.02
N ARG A 28 -6.86 10.17 4.03
CA ARG A 28 -7.31 11.14 5.04
C ARG A 28 -8.73 10.86 5.50
N ALA A 29 -9.02 11.22 6.75
CA ALA A 29 -10.37 11.24 7.31
C ALA A 29 -10.46 12.28 8.42
N SER A 30 -11.64 12.88 8.58
CA SER A 30 -11.84 13.96 9.54
C SER A 30 -11.67 13.48 10.99
N ARG A 31 -10.93 14.26 11.79
CA ARG A 31 -10.83 14.09 13.25
C ARG A 31 -12.17 14.33 13.96
N ALA A 32 -13.15 14.94 13.29
CA ALA A 32 -14.52 15.09 13.79
C ALA A 32 -15.27 13.75 13.93
N LEU A 33 -14.72 12.64 13.43
CA LEU A 33 -15.23 11.30 13.71
C LEU A 33 -15.06 10.88 15.17
N GLN A 34 -14.19 11.56 15.93
CA GLN A 34 -13.87 11.38 17.35
C GLN A 34 -13.25 10.01 17.72
N GLU A 35 -13.44 8.99 16.90
CA GLU A 35 -12.89 7.65 17.06
C GLU A 35 -12.07 7.30 15.81
N GLU A 36 -10.76 7.09 15.99
CA GLU A 36 -9.82 6.90 14.89
C GLU A 36 -10.11 5.63 14.07
N GLY A 37 -10.60 4.55 14.68
CA GLY A 37 -10.95 3.31 13.99
C GLY A 37 -12.05 3.50 12.93
N ARG A 38 -12.87 4.55 13.04
CA ARG A 38 -13.90 4.88 12.04
C ARG A 38 -13.33 5.47 10.75
N ARG A 39 -12.05 5.86 10.74
CA ARG A 39 -11.39 6.51 9.58
C ARG A 39 -11.38 5.63 8.35
N HIS A 40 -11.21 4.32 8.51
CA HIS A 40 -11.06 3.39 7.39
C HIS A 40 -12.29 3.42 6.47
N GLN A 41 -13.49 3.42 7.03
CA GLN A 41 -14.74 3.47 6.25
C GLN A 41 -15.13 4.87 5.76
N ARG A 42 -14.28 5.88 6.02
CA ARG A 42 -14.52 7.30 5.69
C ARG A 42 -13.30 7.94 5.02
N ALA A 43 -12.42 7.11 4.49
CA ALA A 43 -11.19 7.54 3.86
C ALA A 43 -11.46 8.13 2.47
N SER A 44 -10.77 9.23 2.18
CA SER A 44 -10.56 9.77 0.83
C SER A 44 -9.07 9.93 0.55
N ILE A 45 -8.71 10.18 -0.71
CA ILE A 45 -7.34 10.41 -1.14
C ILE A 45 -7.07 11.91 -1.21
N GLY A 46 -6.29 12.41 -0.25
CA GLY A 46 -5.73 13.75 -0.27
C GLY A 46 -4.47 13.85 -1.13
N HIS A 47 -4.05 15.08 -1.40
CA HIS A 47 -2.87 15.39 -2.21
C HIS A 47 -2.11 16.58 -1.62
N ALA A 48 -0.79 16.49 -1.58
CA ALA A 48 0.09 17.60 -1.27
C ALA A 48 1.35 17.54 -2.14
N VAL A 49 2.06 18.65 -2.23
CA VAL A 49 3.32 18.76 -2.98
C VAL A 49 4.45 19.30 -2.12
N SER A 50 5.68 18.88 -2.43
CA SER A 50 6.90 19.30 -1.74
C SER A 50 8.10 19.25 -2.67
N ARG A 51 9.14 20.05 -2.36
CA ARG A 51 10.45 19.95 -3.02
C ARG A 51 11.45 19.08 -2.26
N ASP A 52 11.21 18.81 -0.97
CA ASP A 52 12.15 18.13 -0.08
C ASP A 52 11.51 16.98 0.72
N LEU A 53 10.23 16.69 0.46
CA LEU A 53 9.40 15.69 1.14
C LEU A 53 9.15 15.98 2.63
N ALA A 54 9.53 17.17 3.12
CA ALA A 54 9.36 17.59 4.50
C ALA A 54 8.40 18.77 4.61
N ASP A 55 8.56 19.78 3.75
CA ASP A 55 7.72 20.96 3.69
C ASP A 55 6.63 20.78 2.63
N TRP A 56 5.40 20.58 3.09
CA TRP A 56 4.26 20.21 2.25
C TRP A 56 3.28 21.36 2.04
N THR A 57 2.88 21.57 0.79
CA THR A 57 1.76 22.43 0.40
C THR A 57 0.56 21.56 0.04
N LEU A 58 -0.54 21.71 0.79
CA LEU A 58 -1.78 20.98 0.51
C LEU A 58 -2.37 21.41 -0.83
N MET A 59 -2.82 20.42 -1.61
CA MET A 59 -3.45 20.58 -2.92
C MET A 59 -4.94 20.17 -2.84
N PRO A 60 -5.74 20.38 -3.91
CA PRO A 60 -7.08 19.82 -3.98
C PRO A 60 -7.10 18.31 -3.73
N ASP A 61 -8.19 17.78 -3.16
CA ASP A 61 -8.33 16.34 -2.97
C ASP A 61 -8.22 15.61 -4.32
N ALA A 62 -7.48 14.50 -4.34
CA ALA A 62 -7.24 13.75 -5.57
C ALA A 62 -8.43 12.88 -5.94
N LEU A 63 -8.99 12.15 -4.97
CA LEU A 63 -10.12 11.25 -5.22
C LEU A 63 -10.95 11.04 -3.95
N VAL A 64 -12.27 10.98 -4.12
CA VAL A 64 -13.24 10.62 -3.08
C VAL A 64 -14.01 9.37 -3.50
N CYS A 65 -14.83 8.79 -2.62
CA CYS A 65 -15.75 7.72 -3.00
C CYS A 65 -16.74 8.18 -4.07
N ASP A 66 -17.24 7.25 -4.89
CA ASP A 66 -18.28 7.57 -5.87
C ASP A 66 -19.67 7.70 -5.23
N ASP A 67 -20.62 8.18 -6.02
CA ASP A 67 -22.03 8.14 -5.67
C ASP A 67 -22.55 6.70 -5.66
N ALA A 68 -23.39 6.37 -4.68
CA ALA A 68 -24.02 5.07 -4.60
C ALA A 68 -25.13 4.93 -5.68
N PRO A 69 -25.26 3.75 -6.34
CA PRO A 69 -24.46 2.54 -6.10
C PRO A 69 -23.19 2.51 -6.96
N ALA A 70 -22.04 2.30 -6.32
CA ALA A 70 -20.78 1.99 -7.00
C ALA A 70 -19.92 1.02 -6.17
N TRP A 71 -18.97 0.37 -6.83
CA TRP A 71 -18.06 -0.59 -6.19
C TRP A 71 -17.09 0.06 -5.19
N ASP A 72 -16.88 1.38 -5.29
CA ASP A 72 -16.07 2.23 -4.42
C ASP A 72 -16.88 3.36 -3.76
N ASP A 73 -18.20 3.18 -3.61
CA ASP A 73 -19.10 4.19 -3.02
C ASP A 73 -18.95 4.36 -1.50
N GLN A 74 -18.09 3.57 -0.83
CA GLN A 74 -17.86 3.70 0.61
C GLN A 74 -16.63 4.49 1.00
N ALA A 75 -15.46 4.08 0.50
CA ALA A 75 -14.18 4.71 0.78
C ALA A 75 -13.18 4.35 -0.32
N THR A 76 -12.20 5.23 -0.51
CA THR A 76 -11.05 5.01 -1.39
C THR A 76 -9.81 4.86 -0.53
N TRP A 77 -9.04 3.81 -0.76
CA TRP A 77 -7.89 3.36 0.03
C TRP A 77 -6.60 3.37 -0.81
N THR A 78 -5.54 2.84 -0.21
CA THR A 78 -4.15 2.94 -0.63
C THR A 78 -3.92 2.52 -2.07
N GLY A 79 -2.92 3.14 -2.69
CA GLY A 79 -2.67 3.02 -4.12
C GLY A 79 -1.21 3.15 -4.52
N SER A 80 -1.02 3.34 -5.83
CA SER A 80 0.22 3.79 -6.46
C SER A 80 -0.08 4.64 -7.69
N VAL A 81 0.91 5.44 -8.10
CA VAL A 81 0.83 6.26 -9.32
C VAL A 81 1.95 5.87 -10.25
N VAL A 82 1.61 5.70 -11.53
CA VAL A 82 2.57 5.42 -12.62
C VAL A 82 2.35 6.40 -13.76
N ARG A 83 3.39 6.59 -14.56
CA ARG A 83 3.30 7.32 -15.82
C ARG A 83 3.11 6.34 -16.97
N GLU A 84 2.05 6.52 -17.73
CA GLU A 84 1.75 5.75 -18.93
C GLU A 84 2.75 6.06 -20.06
N ASP A 85 2.85 5.16 -21.04
CA ASP A 85 3.68 5.37 -22.24
C ASP A 85 3.23 6.60 -23.06
N SER A 86 1.95 6.99 -22.91
CA SER A 86 1.36 8.19 -23.49
C SER A 86 1.84 9.50 -22.85
N GLY A 87 2.48 9.42 -21.68
CA GLY A 87 2.88 10.55 -20.85
C GLY A 87 1.84 10.93 -19.78
N ARG A 88 0.63 10.37 -19.85
CA ARG A 88 -0.45 10.56 -18.86
C ARG A 88 -0.12 9.87 -17.54
N TRP A 89 -0.67 10.36 -16.43
CA TRP A 89 -0.56 9.73 -15.13
C TRP A 89 -1.75 8.83 -14.85
N ARG A 90 -1.49 7.68 -14.23
CA ARG A 90 -2.52 6.75 -13.76
C ARG A 90 -2.31 6.44 -12.28
N MET A 91 -3.35 6.68 -11.49
CA MET A 91 -3.44 6.26 -10.09
C MET A 91 -4.24 4.98 -10.03
N PHE A 92 -3.65 3.92 -9.49
CA PHE A 92 -4.39 2.74 -9.03
C PHE A 92 -4.71 2.93 -7.56
N TYR A 93 -5.93 2.57 -7.16
CA TYR A 93 -6.40 2.71 -5.79
C TYR A 93 -7.34 1.57 -5.43
N THR A 94 -7.51 1.35 -4.13
CA THR A 94 -8.48 0.38 -3.62
C THR A 94 -9.82 1.05 -3.35
N GLY A 95 -10.90 0.41 -3.75
CA GLY A 95 -12.26 0.83 -3.45
C GLY A 95 -13.01 -0.22 -2.66
N VAL A 96 -13.95 0.25 -1.84
CA VAL A 96 -14.86 -0.58 -1.06
C VAL A 96 -16.28 -0.02 -1.16
N SER A 97 -17.30 -0.89 -1.09
CA SER A 97 -18.71 -0.51 -1.23
C SER A 97 -19.51 -0.65 0.07
N ARG A 98 -20.54 0.20 0.20
CA ARG A 98 -21.56 0.14 1.26
C ARG A 98 -22.36 -1.14 1.21
N ALA A 99 -22.58 -1.70 0.01
CA ALA A 99 -23.38 -2.92 -0.15
C ALA A 99 -22.74 -4.15 0.52
N GLU A 100 -21.42 -4.09 0.75
CA GLU A 100 -20.61 -5.19 1.28
C GLU A 100 -20.00 -4.83 2.65
N ASP A 101 -20.52 -3.81 3.32
CA ASP A 101 -20.00 -3.24 4.58
C ASP A 101 -18.50 -2.86 4.51
N GLY A 102 -18.00 -2.62 3.30
CA GLY A 102 -16.58 -2.40 3.02
C GLY A 102 -15.67 -3.60 3.24
N LYS A 103 -16.20 -4.83 3.28
CA LYS A 103 -15.43 -6.06 3.51
C LYS A 103 -14.84 -6.65 2.23
N VAL A 104 -15.41 -6.35 1.07
CA VAL A 104 -14.90 -6.80 -0.23
C VAL A 104 -14.10 -5.67 -0.87
N GLN A 105 -12.80 -5.90 -1.03
CA GLN A 105 -11.87 -4.92 -1.57
C GLN A 105 -11.59 -5.19 -3.04
N ARG A 106 -11.51 -4.12 -3.82
CA ARG A 106 -11.23 -4.22 -5.26
C ARG A 106 -10.32 -3.08 -5.68
N ILE A 107 -9.68 -3.21 -6.82
CA ILE A 107 -8.76 -2.21 -7.36
C ILE A 107 -9.35 -1.62 -8.64
N GLY A 108 -9.31 -0.29 -8.74
CA GLY A 108 -9.62 0.47 -9.93
C GLY A 108 -8.56 1.52 -10.20
N SER A 109 -8.81 2.41 -11.16
CA SER A 109 -7.89 3.48 -11.47
C SER A 109 -8.56 4.80 -11.87
N ALA A 110 -7.79 5.86 -11.75
CA ALA A 110 -8.10 7.19 -12.24
C ALA A 110 -6.89 7.72 -13.02
N VAL A 111 -7.16 8.66 -13.92
CA VAL A 111 -6.17 9.20 -14.85
C VAL A 111 -6.10 10.72 -14.76
N SER A 112 -4.90 11.26 -14.94
CA SER A 112 -4.60 12.68 -14.78
C SER A 112 -3.54 13.12 -15.78
N ASP A 113 -3.67 14.35 -16.28
CA ASP A 113 -2.66 14.95 -17.15
C ASP A 113 -1.65 15.81 -16.36
N ASP A 114 -1.97 16.17 -15.11
CA ASP A 114 -1.26 17.17 -14.31
C ASP A 114 -0.95 16.72 -12.85
N LEU A 115 -1.27 15.48 -12.47
CA LEU A 115 -1.20 14.94 -11.10
C LEU A 115 -2.08 15.65 -10.06
N VAL A 116 -2.95 16.58 -10.48
CA VAL A 116 -3.85 17.36 -9.60
C VAL A 116 -5.30 16.97 -9.86
N SER A 117 -5.71 17.00 -11.13
CA SER A 117 -7.08 16.74 -11.56
C SER A 117 -7.20 15.30 -12.03
N TRP A 118 -8.04 14.51 -11.37
CA TRP A 118 -8.21 13.08 -11.66
C TRP A 118 -9.58 12.78 -12.24
N THR A 119 -9.61 11.93 -13.27
CA THR A 119 -10.84 11.38 -13.84
C THR A 119 -10.88 9.88 -13.56
N ARG A 120 -11.88 9.43 -12.78
CA ARG A 120 -12.08 8.01 -12.50
C ARG A 120 -12.38 7.25 -13.80
N LEU A 121 -11.78 6.07 -13.96
CA LEU A 121 -12.10 5.14 -15.04
C LEU A 121 -13.16 4.11 -14.59
N PRO A 122 -13.93 3.52 -15.52
CA PRO A 122 -14.84 2.43 -15.19
C PRO A 122 -14.10 1.29 -14.49
N GLY A 123 -14.69 0.76 -13.42
CA GLY A 123 -14.13 -0.33 -12.61
C GLY A 123 -15.22 -1.19 -11.98
N PRO A 124 -14.85 -2.13 -11.10
CA PRO A 124 -13.48 -2.47 -10.70
C PRO A 124 -12.67 -3.08 -11.86
N GLN A 125 -11.34 -2.96 -11.82
CA GLN A 125 -10.43 -3.53 -12.84
C GLN A 125 -9.76 -4.84 -12.36
N VAL A 126 -9.51 -4.96 -11.06
CA VAL A 126 -8.96 -6.19 -10.45
C VAL A 126 -9.78 -6.55 -9.22
N GLU A 127 -10.15 -7.83 -9.14
CA GLU A 127 -10.86 -8.45 -8.02
C GLU A 127 -10.12 -9.72 -7.58
N ALA A 128 -10.39 -10.22 -6.37
CA ALA A 128 -9.86 -11.48 -5.91
C ALA A 128 -10.42 -12.64 -6.77
N ASP A 129 -9.51 -13.31 -7.48
CA ASP A 129 -9.82 -14.51 -8.26
C ASP A 129 -9.89 -15.74 -7.33
N PRO A 130 -11.06 -16.40 -7.20
CA PRO A 130 -11.25 -17.52 -6.28
C PRO A 130 -10.43 -18.76 -6.64
N ARG A 131 -9.80 -18.81 -7.83
CA ARG A 131 -8.82 -19.86 -8.16
C ARG A 131 -7.58 -19.78 -7.25
N TRP A 132 -7.25 -18.58 -6.78
CA TRP A 132 -5.98 -18.30 -6.09
C TRP A 132 -6.15 -17.64 -4.73
N TYR A 133 -7.17 -16.80 -4.56
CA TYR A 133 -7.29 -15.89 -3.43
C TYR A 133 -8.57 -16.13 -2.61
N GLU A 134 -8.44 -15.99 -1.30
CA GLU A 134 -9.53 -16.10 -0.33
C GLU A 134 -10.60 -15.05 -0.61
N ARG A 135 -11.85 -15.51 -0.74
CA ARG A 135 -13.03 -14.65 -0.84
C ARG A 135 -13.72 -14.49 0.50
N TYR A 136 -14.47 -13.40 0.62
CA TYR A 136 -15.20 -13.10 1.86
C TYR A 136 -16.26 -14.18 2.08
N SER A 137 -16.27 -14.71 3.30
CA SER A 137 -17.31 -15.59 3.81
C SER A 137 -17.64 -15.17 5.23
N ALA A 138 -18.93 -15.16 5.57
CA ALA A 138 -19.38 -14.88 6.93
C ALA A 138 -18.90 -15.93 7.95
N ASP A 139 -18.53 -17.12 7.46
CA ASP A 139 -18.00 -18.22 8.25
C ASP A 139 -16.46 -18.24 8.29
N SER A 140 -15.77 -17.28 7.66
CA SER A 140 -14.31 -17.18 7.71
C SER A 140 -13.85 -16.64 9.07
N ASP A 141 -12.76 -17.18 9.60
CA ASP A 141 -12.03 -16.65 10.75
C ASP A 141 -11.28 -15.33 10.44
N TRP A 142 -11.44 -14.79 9.22
CA TRP A 142 -10.87 -13.52 8.78
C TRP A 142 -11.94 -12.48 8.42
N PHE A 143 -11.62 -11.21 8.58
CA PHE A 143 -12.61 -10.12 8.60
C PHE A 143 -12.91 -9.49 7.23
N ASP A 144 -12.10 -9.74 6.19
CA ASP A 144 -12.20 -9.12 4.86
C ASP A 144 -11.81 -10.07 3.70
N GLU A 145 -12.20 -9.69 2.48
CA GLU A 145 -11.64 -10.20 1.21
C GLU A 145 -10.58 -9.21 0.71
N ALA A 146 -9.32 -9.63 0.80
CA ALA A 146 -8.18 -8.79 0.46
C ALA A 146 -7.89 -8.80 -1.04
N CYS A 147 -8.06 -7.64 -1.68
CA CYS A 147 -7.52 -7.30 -2.99
C CYS A 147 -7.28 -5.78 -3.00
N ARG A 148 -6.17 -5.37 -2.37
CA ARG A 148 -5.89 -3.95 -2.10
C ARG A 148 -4.42 -3.56 -2.23
N ASP A 149 -4.14 -2.29 -2.04
CA ASP A 149 -2.79 -1.70 -1.99
C ASP A 149 -1.97 -1.97 -3.28
N PRO A 150 -2.53 -1.65 -4.48
CA PRO A 150 -1.88 -1.96 -5.74
C PRO A 150 -0.53 -1.24 -5.86
N TRP A 151 0.50 -1.98 -6.22
CA TRP A 151 1.81 -1.47 -6.63
C TRP A 151 2.09 -1.86 -8.07
N VAL A 152 2.02 -0.88 -8.96
CA VAL A 152 2.19 -1.09 -10.41
C VAL A 152 3.59 -0.69 -10.87
N TYR A 153 4.22 -1.54 -11.67
CA TYR A 153 5.55 -1.32 -12.22
C TYR A 153 5.71 -1.97 -13.60
N ARG A 154 6.75 -1.57 -14.35
CA ARG A 154 7.06 -2.15 -15.66
C ARG A 154 8.11 -3.25 -15.54
N GLU A 155 7.89 -4.38 -16.20
CA GLU A 155 8.84 -5.49 -16.25
C GLU A 155 8.72 -6.22 -17.60
N GLY A 156 9.83 -6.38 -18.32
CA GLY A 156 9.84 -7.15 -19.57
C GLY A 156 8.91 -6.62 -20.67
N GLY A 157 8.60 -5.31 -20.67
CA GLY A 157 7.68 -4.71 -21.64
C GLY A 157 6.20 -4.80 -21.26
N GLU A 158 5.85 -5.51 -20.19
CA GLU A 158 4.48 -5.61 -19.65
C GLU A 158 4.37 -4.77 -18.36
N TRP A 159 3.13 -4.39 -18.02
CA TRP A 159 2.80 -3.89 -16.69
C TRP A 159 2.56 -5.04 -15.73
N ARG A 160 3.07 -4.90 -14.52
CA ARG A 160 2.90 -5.82 -13.40
C ARG A 160 2.23 -5.07 -12.26
N MET A 161 1.40 -5.77 -11.49
CA MET A 161 0.81 -5.27 -10.26
C MET A 161 1.08 -6.27 -9.15
N LEU A 162 1.56 -5.78 -8.02
CA LEU A 162 1.52 -6.48 -6.74
C LEU A 162 0.34 -5.93 -5.92
N PHE A 163 -0.31 -6.76 -5.13
CA PHE A 163 -1.39 -6.32 -4.25
C PHE A 163 -1.46 -7.20 -3.00
N THR A 164 -2.07 -6.67 -1.94
CA THR A 164 -2.35 -7.42 -0.71
C THR A 164 -3.48 -8.41 -0.96
N ALA A 165 -3.20 -9.68 -0.67
CA ALA A 165 -4.15 -10.75 -0.82
C ALA A 165 -3.95 -11.81 0.26
N ARG A 166 -4.84 -12.79 0.26
CA ARG A 166 -4.80 -13.97 1.12
C ARG A 166 -5.14 -15.21 0.30
N THR A 167 -4.68 -16.38 0.70
CA THR A 167 -5.11 -17.66 0.11
C THR A 167 -6.10 -18.37 1.03
N GLU A 168 -7.06 -19.10 0.48
CA GLU A 168 -7.82 -20.06 1.29
C GLU A 168 -6.89 -21.16 1.82
N GLY A 169 -7.22 -21.71 2.99
CA GLY A 169 -6.44 -22.80 3.55
C GLY A 169 -6.69 -23.04 5.03
N LEU A 170 -5.93 -23.98 5.57
CA LEU A 170 -6.01 -24.38 6.97
C LEU A 170 -5.54 -23.25 7.90
N GLU A 171 -6.01 -23.31 9.13
CA GLU A 171 -5.57 -22.44 10.22
C GLU A 171 -4.07 -22.61 10.53
N PRO A 172 -3.41 -21.55 11.05
CA PRO A 172 -4.02 -20.29 11.51
C PRO A 172 -4.20 -19.23 10.41
N ALA A 173 -5.31 -18.48 10.47
CA ALA A 173 -5.62 -17.41 9.53
C ALA A 173 -4.53 -16.32 9.43
N ARG A 174 -3.70 -16.16 10.48
CA ARG A 174 -2.54 -15.25 10.52
C ARG A 174 -1.32 -15.72 9.72
N GLU A 175 -1.39 -16.84 9.00
CA GLU A 175 -0.32 -17.33 8.12
C GLU A 175 -0.70 -17.24 6.63
N ARG A 176 -1.96 -16.92 6.32
CA ARG A 176 -2.52 -17.01 4.96
C ARG A 176 -2.28 -15.80 4.06
N GLY A 177 -1.58 -14.77 4.54
CA GLY A 177 -1.27 -13.56 3.79
C GLY A 177 -0.27 -13.84 2.67
N VAL A 178 -0.57 -13.33 1.48
CA VAL A 178 0.27 -13.46 0.29
C VAL A 178 0.33 -12.15 -0.50
N VAL A 179 1.38 -11.99 -1.28
CA VAL A 179 1.45 -10.94 -2.30
C VAL A 179 0.75 -11.45 -3.56
N GLY A 180 -0.40 -10.87 -3.84
CA GLY A 180 -1.14 -11.08 -5.08
C GLY A 180 -0.39 -10.50 -6.28
N ARG A 181 -0.68 -11.05 -7.46
CA ARG A 181 -0.07 -10.63 -8.73
C ARG A 181 -1.10 -10.46 -9.83
N ALA A 182 -0.92 -9.44 -10.65
CA ALA A 182 -1.60 -9.31 -11.93
C ALA A 182 -0.66 -8.76 -13.00
N ARG A 183 -1.01 -8.93 -14.27
CA ARG A 183 -0.30 -8.33 -15.40
C ARG A 183 -1.24 -7.68 -16.40
N SER A 184 -0.74 -6.69 -17.12
CA SER A 184 -1.47 -5.99 -18.15
C SER A 184 -0.54 -5.55 -19.29
N ALA A 185 -1.06 -5.50 -20.50
CA ALA A 185 -0.36 -4.92 -21.65
C ALA A 185 -0.62 -3.40 -21.78
N ASP A 186 -1.74 -2.90 -21.25
CA ASP A 186 -2.29 -1.58 -21.54
C ASP A 186 -2.74 -0.77 -20.31
N LEU A 187 -2.62 -1.32 -19.10
CA LEU A 187 -3.12 -0.79 -17.81
C LEU A 187 -4.64 -0.80 -17.62
N ASP A 188 -5.40 -1.23 -18.63
CA ASP A 188 -6.85 -1.26 -18.60
C ASP A 188 -7.37 -2.68 -18.31
N GLU A 189 -6.86 -3.68 -19.02
CA GLU A 189 -7.22 -5.09 -18.82
C GLU A 189 -6.14 -5.83 -18.01
N TRP A 190 -6.56 -6.52 -16.96
CA TRP A 190 -5.65 -7.20 -16.03
C TRP A 190 -5.92 -8.71 -15.96
N GLU A 191 -4.87 -9.50 -16.17
CA GLU A 191 -4.88 -10.93 -15.87
C GLU A 191 -4.38 -11.16 -14.45
N VAL A 192 -5.24 -11.67 -13.57
CA VAL A 192 -4.88 -12.09 -12.22
C VAL A 192 -4.10 -13.40 -12.26
N LEU A 193 -2.92 -13.41 -11.62
CA LEU A 193 -1.97 -14.51 -11.59
C LEU A 193 -1.95 -15.20 -10.23
N PRO A 194 -1.36 -16.42 -10.11
CA PRO A 194 -1.12 -17.05 -8.81
C PRO A 194 -0.24 -16.18 -7.89
N PRO A 195 -0.34 -16.35 -6.55
CA PRO A 195 0.40 -15.53 -5.58
C PRO A 195 1.92 -15.65 -5.76
N LEU A 196 2.63 -14.60 -5.33
CA LEU A 196 4.09 -14.51 -5.42
C LEU A 196 4.81 -15.37 -4.35
N ASN A 197 4.20 -15.53 -3.18
CA ASN A 197 4.69 -16.37 -2.10
C ASN A 197 3.63 -17.40 -1.69
N ARG A 198 4.07 -18.41 -0.95
CA ARG A 198 3.17 -19.33 -0.24
C ARG A 198 2.95 -18.82 1.19
N PRO A 199 1.81 -19.19 1.82
CA PRO A 199 1.66 -19.13 3.28
C PRO A 199 2.83 -19.81 3.99
N ASP A 200 3.22 -19.28 5.15
CA ASP A 200 4.34 -19.78 5.94
C ASP A 200 4.09 -19.61 7.43
N ALA A 201 4.63 -20.51 8.27
CA ALA A 201 4.50 -20.43 9.71
C ALA A 201 5.16 -19.18 10.31
N LEU A 202 6.21 -18.65 9.67
CA LEU A 202 6.82 -17.35 9.96
C LEU A 202 6.22 -16.22 9.09
N GLY A 203 5.04 -16.44 8.52
CA GLY A 203 4.35 -15.50 7.66
C GLY A 203 3.50 -14.47 8.40
N PHE A 204 2.52 -13.96 7.68
CA PHE A 204 1.69 -12.84 8.07
C PHE A 204 0.24 -13.10 7.67
N GLY A 205 -0.73 -12.55 8.40
CA GLY A 205 -2.13 -12.59 7.99
C GLY A 205 -2.40 -11.70 6.79
N GLN A 206 -1.68 -10.59 6.69
CA GLN A 206 -1.77 -9.66 5.56
C GLN A 206 -0.37 -9.13 5.25
N ILE A 207 -0.11 -8.91 3.96
CA ILE A 207 1.13 -8.32 3.45
C ILE A 207 0.73 -7.02 2.77
N GLU A 208 0.72 -5.94 3.52
CA GLU A 208 0.09 -4.66 3.17
C GLU A 208 1.07 -3.70 2.49
N VAL A 209 0.56 -2.79 1.65
CA VAL A 209 1.32 -1.65 1.11
C VAL A 209 2.63 -2.08 0.42
N THR A 210 2.56 -3.19 -0.33
CA THR A 210 3.76 -3.77 -0.97
C THR A 210 4.42 -2.79 -1.93
N GLN A 211 5.76 -2.72 -1.94
CA GLN A 211 6.54 -1.88 -2.85
C GLN A 211 7.80 -2.60 -3.30
N LEU A 212 8.15 -2.48 -4.58
CA LEU A 212 9.49 -2.77 -5.07
C LEU A 212 10.28 -1.48 -5.22
N HIS A 213 11.47 -1.43 -4.61
CA HIS A 213 12.41 -0.32 -4.82
C HIS A 213 13.84 -0.83 -4.69
N ARG A 214 14.78 -0.11 -5.30
CA ARG A 214 16.19 -0.49 -5.36
C ARG A 214 17.00 0.44 -4.49
N VAL A 215 17.70 -0.11 -3.50
CA VAL A 215 18.50 0.63 -2.53
C VAL A 215 19.93 0.10 -2.56
N ASP A 216 20.91 0.98 -2.77
CA ASP A 216 22.33 0.62 -2.91
C ASP A 216 22.60 -0.56 -3.86
N GLY A 217 21.84 -0.62 -4.96
CA GLY A 217 21.96 -1.66 -5.97
C GLY A 217 21.17 -2.95 -5.70
N GLN A 218 20.63 -3.15 -4.50
CA GLN A 218 19.80 -4.30 -4.13
C GLN A 218 18.32 -3.99 -4.36
N TRP A 219 17.59 -4.89 -5.03
CA TRP A 219 16.13 -4.83 -5.08
C TRP A 219 15.53 -5.33 -3.77
N LEU A 220 14.59 -4.56 -3.24
CA LEU A 220 13.89 -4.82 -1.98
C LEU A 220 12.38 -4.87 -2.25
N LEU A 221 11.72 -5.88 -1.69
CA LEU A 221 10.29 -5.88 -1.49
C LEU A 221 10.00 -5.38 -0.07
N LEU A 222 9.42 -4.19 0.03
CA LEU A 222 8.92 -3.59 1.27
C LEU A 222 7.42 -3.87 1.41
N PHE A 223 6.95 -4.08 2.63
CA PHE A 223 5.52 -4.16 2.98
C PHE A 223 5.35 -3.82 4.46
N CYS A 224 4.12 -3.70 4.94
CA CYS A 224 3.82 -3.63 6.36
C CYS A 224 2.87 -4.72 6.83
N CYS A 225 2.92 -5.02 8.12
CA CYS A 225 1.97 -5.89 8.80
C CYS A 225 1.94 -5.53 10.28
N GLY A 226 0.76 -5.27 10.81
CA GLY A 226 0.57 -5.01 12.22
C GLY A 226 0.99 -6.21 13.07
N ARG A 227 1.54 -5.92 14.25
CA ARG A 227 1.92 -6.96 15.23
C ARG A 227 0.78 -7.91 15.60
N GLY A 228 -0.47 -7.45 15.51
CA GLY A 228 -1.64 -8.29 15.72
C GLY A 228 -1.71 -9.39 14.67
N GLU A 229 -1.52 -9.02 13.41
CA GLU A 229 -1.75 -9.77 12.19
C GLU A 229 -0.61 -10.72 11.81
N ALA A 230 0.59 -10.52 12.37
CA ALA A 230 1.69 -11.46 12.23
C ALA A 230 1.40 -12.83 12.88
N SER A 231 1.98 -13.90 12.33
CA SER A 231 1.83 -15.25 12.90
C SER A 231 2.39 -15.34 14.32
N ASP A 232 1.93 -16.32 15.11
CA ASP A 232 2.42 -16.47 16.49
C ASP A 232 3.92 -16.81 16.54
N ALA A 233 4.42 -17.62 15.60
CA ALA A 233 5.85 -17.92 15.51
C ALA A 233 6.68 -16.69 15.14
N ARG A 234 6.18 -15.82 14.25
CA ARG A 234 6.81 -14.54 13.91
C ARG A 234 6.84 -13.61 15.13
N ARG A 235 5.71 -13.46 15.83
CA ARG A 235 5.60 -12.64 17.06
C ARG A 235 6.54 -13.11 18.16
N ALA A 236 6.78 -14.42 18.27
CA ALA A 236 7.70 -15.01 19.23
C ALA A 236 9.18 -14.63 18.98
N LEU A 237 9.54 -14.12 17.80
CA LEU A 237 10.88 -13.61 17.51
C LEU A 237 11.19 -12.28 18.23
N GLY A 238 10.17 -11.58 18.74
CA GLY A 238 10.36 -10.30 19.44
C GLY A 238 10.87 -9.18 18.53
N GLU A 239 10.53 -9.25 17.24
CA GLU A 239 10.88 -8.23 16.24
C GLU A 239 10.27 -6.86 16.59
N ALA A 240 10.98 -5.79 16.23
CA ALA A 240 10.59 -4.40 16.47
C ALA A 240 10.36 -3.67 15.14
N GLY A 241 9.22 -2.98 15.02
CA GLY A 241 8.76 -2.31 13.81
C GLY A 241 7.69 -3.13 13.07
N ASP A 242 6.87 -2.42 12.29
CA ASP A 242 5.75 -3.02 11.54
C ASP A 242 5.97 -3.00 10.02
N ASN A 243 7.10 -2.44 9.56
CA ASN A 243 7.52 -2.49 8.16
C ASN A 243 8.55 -3.60 7.98
N TYR A 244 8.42 -4.37 6.91
CA TYR A 244 9.20 -5.56 6.64
C TYR A 244 9.82 -5.50 5.25
N VAL A 245 11.06 -5.95 5.17
CA VAL A 245 11.86 -5.94 3.94
C VAL A 245 12.35 -7.34 3.62
N VAL A 246 12.22 -7.73 2.35
CA VAL A 246 12.83 -8.95 1.78
C VAL A 246 13.73 -8.54 0.60
N PRO A 247 15.02 -8.90 0.59
CA PRO A 247 15.83 -8.75 -0.62
C PRO A 247 15.36 -9.71 -1.70
N VAL A 248 15.21 -9.21 -2.93
CA VAL A 248 14.69 -9.95 -4.08
C VAL A 248 15.52 -9.70 -5.32
N GLU A 249 15.34 -10.55 -6.34
CA GLU A 249 15.91 -10.36 -7.68
C GLU A 249 14.77 -10.23 -8.69
N LEU A 250 15.02 -9.49 -9.78
CA LEU A 250 14.08 -9.37 -10.89
C LEU A 250 14.49 -10.26 -12.08
N PRO A 251 13.54 -10.90 -12.79
CA PRO A 251 12.09 -10.85 -12.54
C PRO A 251 11.66 -11.64 -11.31
N LEU A 252 10.56 -11.21 -10.68
CA LEU A 252 10.02 -11.87 -9.48
C LEU A 252 9.45 -13.27 -9.81
N THR A 253 10.22 -14.31 -9.53
CA THR A 253 9.80 -15.72 -9.74
C THR A 253 9.22 -16.38 -8.49
N GLY A 254 9.44 -15.78 -7.32
CA GLY A 254 8.90 -16.20 -6.03
C GLY A 254 9.57 -15.41 -4.90
N VAL A 255 8.90 -15.29 -3.75
CA VAL A 255 9.47 -14.63 -2.56
C VAL A 255 9.35 -15.55 -1.34
N ASP A 256 10.47 -15.71 -0.65
CA ASP A 256 10.53 -16.41 0.64
C ASP A 256 10.17 -15.42 1.75
N ILE A 257 8.88 -15.30 2.04
CA ILE A 257 8.36 -14.31 2.99
C ILE A 257 8.86 -14.54 4.42
N ALA A 258 9.25 -15.77 4.77
CA ALA A 258 9.84 -16.09 6.07
C ALA A 258 11.18 -15.35 6.29
N LYS A 259 11.88 -14.95 5.22
CA LYS A 259 13.12 -14.16 5.28
C LYS A 259 12.90 -12.67 5.50
N ALA A 260 11.66 -12.19 5.58
CA ALA A 260 11.37 -10.81 5.92
C ALA A 260 12.08 -10.39 7.20
N ARG A 261 12.62 -9.18 7.19
CA ARG A 261 13.27 -8.53 8.34
C ARG A 261 12.59 -7.19 8.61
N PRO A 262 12.32 -6.86 9.87
CA PRO A 262 11.68 -5.60 10.18
C PRO A 262 12.65 -4.43 9.95
N PHE A 263 12.14 -3.32 9.46
CA PHE A 263 12.79 -2.03 9.56
C PHE A 263 12.57 -1.48 10.97
N ALA A 264 13.65 -1.34 11.74
CA ALA A 264 13.57 -0.91 13.13
C ALA A 264 13.11 0.56 13.24
N HIS A 265 11.89 0.74 13.72
CA HIS A 265 11.33 2.05 14.03
C HIS A 265 10.25 1.91 15.11
N GLU A 266 10.08 2.99 15.89
CA GLU A 266 9.20 3.09 17.05
C GLU A 266 7.71 3.03 16.67
N SER A 267 7.28 3.82 15.67
CA SER A 267 5.86 3.94 15.28
C SER A 267 5.59 3.98 13.78
N LEU A 268 6.59 3.86 12.90
CA LEU A 268 6.41 4.01 11.46
C LEU A 268 5.59 2.84 10.89
N TYR A 269 4.56 3.13 10.11
CA TYR A 269 3.69 2.13 9.46
C TYR A 269 3.37 2.55 8.01
N ALA A 270 2.98 1.57 7.18
CA ALA A 270 2.69 1.74 5.75
C ALA A 270 3.74 2.58 5.01
N ALA A 271 5.01 2.27 5.27
CA ALA A 271 6.09 3.07 4.74
C ALA A 271 6.33 2.77 3.25
N ARG A 272 6.77 3.79 2.52
CA ARG A 272 7.28 3.71 1.16
C ARG A 272 8.71 4.20 1.13
N LEU A 273 9.52 3.60 0.26
CA LEU A 273 10.80 4.13 -0.16
C LEU A 273 10.59 5.09 -1.34
N HIS A 274 11.38 6.16 -1.37
CA HIS A 274 11.37 7.16 -2.43
C HIS A 274 12.75 7.77 -2.60
N ASP A 275 13.10 8.19 -3.82
CA ASP A 275 14.39 8.83 -4.08
C ASP A 275 14.24 10.36 -4.14
N VAL A 276 15.11 11.05 -3.42
CA VAL A 276 15.19 12.52 -3.37
C VAL A 276 16.65 12.95 -3.34
N ASP A 277 17.03 13.88 -4.22
CA ASP A 277 18.39 14.42 -4.32
C ASP A 277 19.50 13.35 -4.34
N GLY A 278 19.26 12.24 -5.05
CA GLY A 278 20.22 11.14 -5.19
C GLY A 278 20.38 10.26 -3.94
N ARG A 279 19.46 10.36 -2.97
CA ARG A 279 19.40 9.52 -1.77
C ARG A 279 18.06 8.81 -1.70
N THR A 280 18.07 7.57 -1.24
CA THR A 280 16.82 6.87 -0.90
C THR A 280 16.41 7.23 0.52
N VAL A 281 15.14 7.56 0.70
CA VAL A 281 14.50 7.80 1.99
C VAL A 281 13.35 6.83 2.18
N ILE A 282 13.01 6.53 3.43
CA ILE A 282 11.78 5.85 3.81
C ILE A 282 10.84 6.87 4.47
N ILE A 283 9.56 6.85 4.08
CA ILE A 283 8.51 7.74 4.59
C ILE A 283 7.28 6.89 4.89
N GLY A 284 6.69 7.07 6.06
CA GLY A 284 5.46 6.40 6.48
C GLY A 284 4.73 7.26 7.50
N PHE A 285 3.59 6.79 7.98
CA PHE A 285 2.86 7.53 9.01
C PHE A 285 3.24 7.07 10.41
N ARG A 286 3.11 8.01 11.35
CA ARG A 286 3.23 7.78 12.79
C ARG A 286 1.96 7.06 13.25
N ASN A 287 2.10 5.78 13.56
CA ASN A 287 0.98 4.91 13.90
C ASN A 287 0.54 5.10 15.35
N ILE A 288 1.05 4.29 16.28
CA ILE A 288 0.71 4.36 17.70
C ILE A 288 1.88 4.93 18.47
N GLU A 289 1.66 6.04 19.16
CA GLU A 289 2.60 6.66 20.09
C GLU A 289 1.88 7.00 21.39
N ASP A 290 2.51 6.75 22.53
CA ASP A 290 1.92 6.94 23.86
C ASP A 290 0.52 6.30 24.02
N GLY A 291 0.28 5.19 23.31
CA GLY A 291 -0.98 4.44 23.33
C GLY A 291 -2.10 5.01 22.46
N GLY A 292 -1.85 6.07 21.69
CA GLY A 292 -2.82 6.70 20.80
C GLY A 292 -2.40 6.72 19.33
N PHE A 293 -3.38 6.68 18.43
CA PHE A 293 -3.14 6.87 17.00
C PHE A 293 -2.80 8.33 16.69
N VAL A 294 -1.66 8.56 16.04
CA VAL A 294 -1.18 9.92 15.71
C VAL A 294 -1.78 10.40 14.39
N GLY A 295 -1.61 9.62 13.32
CA GLY A 295 -2.16 9.92 11.99
C GLY A 295 -1.53 11.17 11.35
N GLU A 296 -0.20 11.16 11.25
CA GLU A 296 0.64 12.18 10.60
C GLU A 296 1.75 11.47 9.78
N ILE A 297 2.10 11.97 8.60
CA ILE A 297 3.20 11.38 7.79
C ILE A 297 4.52 12.00 8.25
N ALA A 298 5.44 11.13 8.68
CA ALA A 298 6.75 11.51 9.21
C ALA A 298 7.62 12.26 8.20
N ASP A 299 8.66 12.93 8.69
CA ASP A 299 9.74 13.43 7.83
C ASP A 299 10.49 12.27 7.16
N PRO A 300 11.10 12.49 5.97
CA PRO A 300 11.85 11.47 5.28
C PRO A 300 13.07 11.03 6.09
N ILE A 301 13.22 9.71 6.25
CA ILE A 301 14.34 9.11 6.96
C ILE A 301 15.32 8.55 5.92
N PRO A 302 16.54 9.09 5.79
CA PRO A 302 17.55 8.51 4.91
C PRO A 302 17.82 7.05 5.28
N VAL A 303 17.90 6.19 4.27
CA VAL A 303 18.14 4.76 4.46
C VAL A 303 19.21 4.25 3.51
N ARG A 304 19.82 3.13 3.90
CA ARG A 304 20.78 2.38 3.12
C ARG A 304 20.60 0.89 3.33
N TRP A 305 21.07 0.09 2.39
CA TRP A 305 21.18 -1.35 2.53
C TRP A 305 22.56 -1.69 3.11
N ASP A 306 22.61 -2.39 4.25
CA ASP A 306 23.88 -2.75 4.90
C ASP A 306 24.45 -4.11 4.46
N GLY A 307 23.80 -4.78 3.50
CA GLY A 307 24.11 -6.14 3.06
C GLY A 307 23.17 -7.20 3.61
N GLU A 308 22.44 -6.89 4.69
CA GLU A 308 21.48 -7.80 5.33
C GLU A 308 20.12 -7.14 5.61
N ARG A 309 20.12 -5.84 5.93
CA ARG A 309 18.95 -5.09 6.39
C ARG A 309 18.90 -3.71 5.78
N LEU A 310 17.68 -3.21 5.65
CA LEU A 310 17.43 -1.79 5.45
C LEU A 310 17.62 -1.09 6.80
N VAL A 311 18.50 -0.10 6.84
CA VAL A 311 18.83 0.64 8.07
C VAL A 311 18.82 2.14 7.81
N ARG A 312 18.65 2.94 8.88
CA ARG A 312 18.82 4.40 8.82
C ARG A 312 20.27 4.71 8.40
N ALA A 313 20.44 5.62 7.45
CA ALA A 313 21.74 6.03 6.92
C ALA A 313 22.42 7.10 7.77
#